data_AF-A0A1E1K6T4-F1
#
_entry.id   AF-A0A1E1K6T4-F1
#
_cell.length_a   1.000
_cell.length_b   1.000
_cell.length_c   1.000
_cell.angle_alpha   90.00
_cell.angle_beta   90.00
_cell.angle_gamma   90.00
#
_symmetry.space_group_name_H-M   'P 1'
#
loop_
_entity.id
_entity.type
_entity.pdbx_description
1 polymer ?
#
loop_
_entity_poly.entity_id
_entity_poly.type
_entity_poly.pdbx_seq_one_letter_code
_entity_poly.pdbx_strand_id
1 'polypeptide(L)'
;MQLNFVFDLLLFAHLVDSQAMMCLACSQLSVERLDPIGNPRLESPTYLHQIADTGSHDTVGQSSCTSCTFGEDFSNYWTVVLYFRAKNGTYKRVP
;
A
#
# COMPACT_ATOMS: atom_id res chain seq x y z
N MET A 1 -27.99 32.74 -24.13
CA MET A 1 -27.74 31.30 -24.38
C MET A 1 -26.29 30.86 -24.16
N GLN A 2 -25.28 31.70 -24.46
CA GLN A 2 -23.87 31.30 -24.30
C GLN A 2 -23.33 31.36 -22.85
N LEU A 3 -23.95 32.16 -21.97
CA LEU A 3 -23.48 32.33 -20.58
C LEU A 3 -23.74 31.08 -19.70
N ASN A 4 -24.86 30.37 -19.94
CA ASN A 4 -25.20 29.15 -19.18
C ASN A 4 -24.23 28.01 -19.49
N PHE A 5 -23.77 27.91 -20.74
CA PHE A 5 -22.87 26.84 -21.19
C PHE A 5 -21.49 26.90 -20.50
N VAL A 6 -21.01 28.12 -20.23
CA VAL A 6 -19.74 28.34 -19.52
C VAL A 6 -19.89 27.99 -18.03
N PHE A 7 -21.04 28.30 -17.44
CA PHE A 7 -21.33 28.00 -16.04
C PHE A 7 -21.47 26.50 -15.80
N ASP A 8 -22.13 25.77 -16.71
CA ASP A 8 -22.23 24.31 -16.66
C ASP A 8 -20.84 23.66 -16.80
N LEU A 9 -20.00 24.11 -17.73
CA LEU A 9 -18.65 23.57 -17.93
C LEU A 9 -17.74 23.76 -16.70
N LEU A 10 -17.86 24.90 -16.01
CA LEU A 10 -17.15 25.17 -14.75
C LEU A 10 -17.65 24.30 -13.60
N LEU A 11 -18.96 23.99 -13.56
CA LEU A 11 -19.53 23.11 -12.54
C LEU A 11 -19.04 21.66 -12.68
N PHE A 12 -18.87 21.17 -13.92
CA PHE A 12 -18.35 19.82 -14.18
C PHE A 12 -16.86 19.66 -13.87
N ALA A 13 -16.06 20.74 -13.95
CA ALA A 13 -14.63 20.68 -13.63
C ALA A 13 -14.33 20.40 -12.15
N HIS A 14 -15.26 20.73 -11.24
CA HIS A 14 -15.11 20.49 -9.80
C HIS A 14 -15.48 19.07 -9.34
N LEU A 15 -15.97 18.21 -10.24
CA LEU A 15 -16.36 16.82 -9.92
C LEU A 15 -15.28 15.79 -10.28
N VAL A 16 -14.09 16.24 -10.69
CA VAL A 16 -12.96 15.34 -10.96
C VAL A 16 -12.27 15.01 -9.63
N ASP A 17 -12.72 13.94 -8.98
CA ASP A 17 -12.00 13.34 -7.86
C ASP A 17 -10.76 12.61 -8.39
N SER A 18 -9.57 13.11 -8.07
CA SER A 18 -8.32 12.38 -8.30
C SER A 18 -8.21 11.26 -7.26
N GLN A 19 -8.47 10.01 -7.65
CA GLN A 19 -8.30 8.87 -6.76
C GLN A 19 -6.82 8.47 -6.68
N ALA A 20 -6.09 9.05 -5.74
CA ALA A 20 -4.72 8.62 -5.41
C ALA A 20 -4.80 7.33 -4.58
N MET A 21 -4.94 6.20 -5.26
CA MET A 21 -4.85 4.87 -4.66
C MET A 21 -3.38 4.49 -4.49
N MET A 22 -2.92 4.36 -3.25
CA MET A 22 -1.64 3.71 -2.96
C MET A 22 -1.77 2.23 -3.32
N CYS A 23 -1.07 1.77 -4.36
CA CYS A 23 -0.98 0.35 -4.66
C CYS A 23 -0.10 -0.34 -3.60
N LEU A 24 -0.63 -1.38 -2.97
CA LEU A 24 0.14 -2.19 -2.04
C LEU A 24 1.08 -3.09 -2.85
N ALA A 25 2.38 -3.03 -2.52
CA ALA A 25 3.38 -3.84 -3.17
C ALA A 25 3.04 -5.35 -3.06
N CYS A 26 3.13 -6.05 -4.18
CA CYS A 26 2.82 -7.48 -4.28
C CYS A 26 3.96 -8.39 -3.78
N SER A 27 5.12 -7.82 -3.50
CA SER A 27 6.27 -8.54 -2.97
C SER A 27 6.28 -8.52 -1.44
N GLN A 28 6.85 -9.57 -0.86
CA GLN A 28 7.23 -9.61 0.55
C GLN A 28 8.75 -9.79 0.60
N LEU A 29 9.48 -8.76 1.02
CA LEU A 29 10.92 -8.86 1.24
C LEU A 29 11.20 -9.49 2.62
N SER A 30 10.65 -8.89 3.68
CA SER A 30 10.82 -9.39 5.04
C SER A 30 9.60 -9.07 5.91
N VAL A 31 9.49 -9.76 7.06
CA VAL A 31 8.51 -9.45 8.10
C VAL A 31 9.26 -9.22 9.39
N GLU A 32 9.22 -7.99 9.89
CA GLU A 32 10.10 -7.54 10.96
C GLU A 32 9.34 -6.75 12.02
N ARG A 33 9.88 -6.75 13.25
CA ARG A 33 9.46 -5.85 14.32
C ARG A 33 10.31 -4.59 14.25
N LEU A 34 10.12 -3.81 13.18
CA LEU A 34 10.78 -2.51 13.03
C LEU A 34 9.72 -1.45 12.74
N ASP A 35 9.62 -0.45 13.59
CA ASP A 35 8.70 0.68 13.42
C ASP A 35 9.41 2.00 13.74
N PRO A 36 10.10 2.59 12.75
CA PRO A 36 10.88 3.80 12.97
C PRO A 36 10.00 5.05 13.18
N ILE A 37 8.71 4.99 12.85
CA ILE A 37 7.79 6.13 12.96
C ILE A 37 6.98 6.08 14.26
N GLY A 38 6.28 4.98 14.53
CA GLY A 38 5.39 4.89 15.69
C GLY A 38 6.13 4.59 16.99
N ASN A 39 7.26 3.88 16.92
CA ASN A 39 7.99 3.39 18.09
C ASN A 39 9.52 3.53 17.94
N PRO A 40 10.03 4.77 17.78
CA PRO A 40 11.46 4.98 17.60
C PRO A 40 12.25 4.44 18.81
N ARG A 41 13.31 3.66 18.52
CA ARG A 41 14.27 3.06 19.49
C ARG A 41 13.75 1.89 20.32
N LEU A 42 12.57 1.35 20.02
CA LEU A 42 12.13 0.08 20.59
C LEU A 42 12.71 -1.06 19.77
N GLU A 43 13.53 -1.92 20.39
CA GLU A 43 14.13 -3.09 19.73
C GLU A 43 13.10 -4.16 19.34
N SER A 44 11.91 -4.12 19.95
CA SER A 44 10.80 -5.03 19.61
C SER A 44 9.44 -4.32 19.77
N PRO A 45 9.00 -3.53 18.78
CA PRO A 45 7.65 -2.98 18.73
C PRO A 45 6.57 -4.08 18.80
N THR A 46 5.38 -3.66 19.23
CA THR A 46 4.23 -4.54 19.54
C THR A 46 3.63 -5.21 18.31
N TYR A 47 3.82 -4.64 17.12
CA TYR A 47 3.31 -5.16 15.85
C TYR A 47 4.44 -5.51 14.88
N LEU A 48 4.10 -6.40 13.95
CA LEU A 48 4.96 -6.82 12.85
C LEU A 48 4.60 -6.04 11.61
N HIS A 49 5.63 -5.64 10.87
CA HIS A 49 5.48 -5.05 9.56
C HIS A 49 5.97 -6.02 8.49
N GLN A 50 5.18 -6.17 7.42
CA GLN A 50 5.68 -6.70 6.17
C GLN A 50 6.33 -5.56 5.42
N ILE A 51 7.59 -5.76 5.08
CA ILE A 51 8.43 -4.87 4.30
C ILE A 51 8.41 -5.39 2.87
N ALA A 52 8.08 -4.52 1.92
CA ALA A 52 8.01 -4.84 0.51
C ALA A 52 9.01 -4.00 -0.28
N ASP A 53 9.73 -4.66 -1.19
CA ASP A 53 10.77 -4.06 -2.01
C ASP A 53 10.43 -4.24 -3.49
N THR A 54 10.81 -3.25 -4.29
CA THR A 54 10.64 -3.24 -5.74
C THR A 54 11.82 -3.90 -6.48
N GLY A 55 12.89 -4.29 -5.76
CA GLY A 55 14.19 -4.58 -6.36
C GLY A 55 14.64 -6.04 -6.56
N SER A 56 14.09 -7.06 -5.86
CA SER A 56 14.74 -8.41 -5.88
C SER A 56 13.86 -9.64 -6.15
N HIS A 57 12.54 -9.54 -6.01
CA HIS A 57 11.62 -10.61 -6.41
C HIS A 57 10.55 -10.01 -7.33
N ASP A 58 10.93 -9.83 -8.59
CA ASP A 58 10.14 -9.16 -9.59
C ASP A 58 8.96 -10.05 -10.08
N THR A 59 7.91 -10.11 -9.27
CA THR A 59 6.61 -10.61 -9.74
C THR A 59 5.96 -9.63 -10.71
N VAL A 60 6.41 -8.36 -10.74
CA VAL A 60 5.83 -7.28 -11.55
C VAL A 60 6.27 -7.38 -13.02
N GLY A 61 7.54 -7.60 -13.33
CA GLY A 61 8.05 -7.81 -14.69
C GLY A 61 7.63 -9.13 -15.32
N GLN A 62 7.17 -10.10 -14.53
CA GLN A 62 6.48 -11.30 -15.02
C GLN A 62 4.97 -11.11 -15.17
N SER A 63 4.41 -10.07 -14.56
CA SER A 63 2.98 -9.77 -14.63
C SER A 63 2.70 -8.73 -15.73
N SER A 64 1.71 -8.99 -16.56
CA SER A 64 1.27 -8.02 -17.58
C SER A 64 0.36 -6.92 -17.02
N CYS A 65 0.16 -6.88 -15.69
CA CYS A 65 -0.74 -5.97 -14.99
C CYS A 65 0.01 -5.30 -13.83
N THR A 66 0.19 -3.99 -13.90
CA THR A 66 0.84 -3.14 -12.89
C THR A 66 -0.09 -2.89 -11.69
N SER A 67 -0.55 -3.94 -11.03
CA SER A 67 -1.43 -3.82 -9.85
C SER A 67 -0.67 -3.58 -8.53
N CYS A 68 0.66 -3.47 -8.57
CA CYS A 68 1.52 -3.64 -7.39
C CYS A 68 2.21 -2.34 -6.94
N THR A 69 2.93 -1.63 -7.83
CA THR A 69 3.65 -0.38 -7.53
C THR A 69 4.05 0.33 -8.83
N PHE A 70 4.33 1.64 -8.75
CA PHE A 70 4.91 2.42 -9.86
C PHE A 70 6.40 2.07 -10.04
N GLY A 71 6.89 2.04 -11.28
CA GLY A 71 8.29 1.67 -11.57
C GLY A 71 9.30 2.76 -11.20
N GLU A 72 8.82 3.99 -11.04
CA GLU A 72 9.60 5.16 -10.64
C GLU A 72 9.76 5.27 -9.12
N ASP A 73 9.08 4.41 -8.37
CA ASP A 73 9.09 4.45 -6.91
C ASP A 73 10.03 3.38 -6.32
N PHE A 74 11.13 3.88 -5.76
CA PHE A 74 12.15 3.07 -5.08
C PHE A 74 11.99 3.10 -3.55
N SER A 75 10.83 3.54 -3.06
CA SER A 75 10.51 3.55 -1.64
C SER A 75 10.20 2.15 -1.13
N ASN A 76 10.52 1.91 0.13
CA ASN A 76 10.12 0.70 0.82
C ASN A 76 8.78 0.94 1.55
N TYR A 77 7.83 0.03 1.34
CA TYR A 77 6.52 0.11 1.97
C TYR A 77 6.38 -0.91 3.09
N TRP A 78 5.84 -0.46 4.22
CA TRP A 78 5.48 -1.33 5.32
C TRP A 78 3.98 -1.45 5.49
N THR A 79 3.49 -2.66 5.73
CA THR A 79 2.09 -2.93 6.09
C THR A 79 2.02 -3.74 7.38
N VAL A 80 1.00 -3.48 8.20
CA VAL A 80 0.83 -4.23 9.46
C VAL A 80 0.41 -5.66 9.16
N VAL A 81 1.09 -6.63 9.76
CA VAL A 81 0.77 -8.05 9.61
C VAL A 81 -0.19 -8.51 10.70
N LEU A 82 -1.30 -9.11 10.31
CA LEU A 82 -2.31 -9.66 11.22
C LEU A 82 -2.20 -11.18 11.32
N TYR A 83 -2.40 -11.70 12.54
CA TYR A 83 -2.45 -13.13 12.82
C TYR A 83 -3.79 -13.49 13.46
N PHE A 84 -4.47 -14.48 12.88
CA PHE A 84 -5.64 -15.10 13.47
C PHE A 84 -5.20 -16.20 14.44
N ARG A 85 -5.64 -16.10 15.70
CA ARG A 85 -5.48 -17.15 16.69
C ARG A 85 -6.69 -18.09 16.66
N ALA A 86 -6.49 -19.32 16.21
CA ALA A 86 -7.51 -20.34 16.20
C ALA A 86 -7.79 -20.89 17.62
N LYS A 87 -8.98 -21.49 17.83
CA LYS A 87 -9.40 -22.05 19.13
C LYS A 87 -8.45 -23.13 19.67
N ASN A 88 -7.70 -23.79 18.79
CA ASN A 88 -6.67 -24.77 19.16
C ASN A 88 -5.33 -24.15 19.58
N GLY A 89 -5.25 -22.81 19.69
CA GLY A 89 -4.04 -22.08 20.09
C GLY A 89 -3.04 -21.80 18.96
N THR A 90 -3.27 -22.30 17.75
CA THR A 90 -2.40 -22.04 16.60
C THR A 90 -2.64 -20.64 16.02
N TYR A 91 -1.58 -20.04 15.48
CA TYR A 91 -1.63 -18.75 14.81
C TYR A 91 -1.46 -18.95 13.31
N LYS A 92 -2.34 -18.32 12.51
CA LYS A 92 -2.22 -18.27 11.05
C LYS A 92 -2.22 -16.81 10.61
N ARG A 93 -1.29 -16.45 9.74
CA ARG A 93 -1.28 -15.14 9.12
C ARG A 93 -2.56 -14.94 8.30
N VAL A 94 -3.22 -13.80 8.48
CA VAL A 94 -4.35 -13.36 7.67
C VAL A 94 -3.78 -12.72 6.40
N PRO A 95 -4.32 -12.99 5.20
CA PRO A 95 -3.86 -12.32 3.98
C PRO A 95 -3.95 -10.80 4.11
#